data_AF-A0A8H4IN86-F1
#
_entry.id   AF-A0A8H4IN86-F1
#
_cell.length_a   1.000
_cell.length_b   1.000
_cell.length_c   1.000
_cell.angle_alpha   90.00
_cell.angle_beta   90.00
_cell.angle_gamma   90.00
#
_symmetry.space_group_name_H-M   'P 1'
#
loop_
_entity.id
_entity.type
_entity.pdbx_description
1 polymer ?
#
loop_
_entity_poly.entity_id
_entity_poly.type
_entity_poly.pdbx_seq_one_letter_code
_entity_poly.pdbx_strand_id
1 'polypeptide(L)'
;MSSDSDDGASRLDQILAHISAILGLAGALFIIITFMMYTRLRRPMNRRLFYTSLGNLFLDTFYFISVWGIPDDGGDKALCRTQGFMIQLFSLSPSMWTTAMAINVYLIVYRKFTTLDLRRLEPWYLGINFGIPFLMAFVLLMLDVGPSQKHIYGPATLWCWIDTRWQWLRLGLAFIPIWLLMLACLILFMITGMKILLQTLELKRGAYGIDEPITVLQVGTPFVPPNHVISFTEVKITESYREQEEKAGATTATTAPDSYVGAPDPIETAMYESPESSATQQDLEKYPSEQETEKQREAYETSGSTASTMKSTRWLPNLSILQDYEDAEIQRPTARKIDGDRIIYRSRPLQPSFGFPVIADFGEVRFNNENGYRDDIMPDVYRAPEVVLDMPWDFKVDIWNLGVLIWTLFYNRNLFRAKNADGRVSNAHHLAEMVAILGPPPRKLVAESELGSKYFDPDGNWKGLVDIPEIPEISLEKLETRLGGNDKVLFLAFVRKMLKWDPAERPSAKELVYDEWLSNTWLAQQEA
;
A
#
# COMPACT_ATOMS: atom_id res chain seq x y z
N MET A 1 17.91 39.91 49.19
CA MET A 1 16.57 39.39 48.83
C MET A 1 16.35 39.25 47.32
N SER A 2 17.21 39.84 46.46
CA SER A 2 17.20 39.55 45.00
C SER A 2 18.13 38.39 44.60
N SER A 3 19.20 38.08 45.33
CA SER A 3 20.13 37.00 44.95
C SER A 3 19.57 35.59 45.11
N ASP A 4 18.77 35.32 46.15
CA ASP A 4 18.16 34.00 46.36
C ASP A 4 17.11 33.64 45.29
N SER A 5 16.50 34.64 44.65
CA SER A 5 15.53 34.44 43.57
C SER A 5 16.22 34.06 42.26
N ASP A 6 17.35 34.70 41.93
CA ASP A 6 18.13 34.40 40.72
C ASP A 6 18.85 33.04 40.83
N ASP A 7 19.33 32.68 42.02
CA ASP A 7 19.94 31.36 42.28
C ASP A 7 18.91 30.21 42.20
N GLY A 8 17.67 30.46 42.62
CA GLY A 8 16.58 29.48 42.48
C GLY A 8 16.18 29.24 41.03
N ALA A 9 16.06 30.32 40.23
CA ALA A 9 15.71 30.24 38.81
C ALA A 9 16.80 29.53 37.99
N SER A 10 18.07 29.88 38.21
CA SER A 10 19.19 29.26 37.49
C SER A 10 19.34 27.76 37.76
N ARG A 11 19.10 27.31 39.00
CA ARG A 11 19.09 25.88 39.35
C ARG A 11 17.93 25.13 38.71
N LEU A 12 16.75 25.75 38.65
CA LEU A 12 15.59 25.15 37.98
C LEU A 12 15.86 24.95 36.48
N ASP A 13 16.42 25.95 35.81
CA ASP A 13 16.76 25.88 34.39
C ASP A 13 17.78 24.78 34.09
N GLN A 14 18.78 24.60 34.97
CA GLN A 14 19.75 23.50 34.86
C GLN A 14 19.09 22.13 35.02
N ILE A 15 18.19 21.95 35.98
CA ILE A 15 17.47 20.68 36.18
C ILE A 15 16.60 20.37 34.95
N LEU A 16 15.88 21.36 34.42
CA LEU A 16 15.05 21.20 33.22
C LEU A 16 15.88 20.85 31.98
N ALA A 17 17.06 21.46 31.81
CA ALA A 17 18.00 21.13 30.75
C ALA A 17 18.48 19.66 30.83
N HIS A 18 18.83 19.16 32.02
CA HIS A 18 19.22 17.76 32.17
C HIS A 18 18.07 16.79 31.90
N ILE A 19 16.87 17.07 32.44
CA ILE A 19 15.69 16.19 32.23
C ILE A 19 15.35 16.10 30.75
N SER A 20 15.31 17.24 30.04
CA SER A 20 15.04 17.28 28.61
C SER A 20 16.10 16.52 27.80
N ALA A 21 17.39 16.70 28.11
CA ALA A 21 18.46 15.95 27.46
C ALA A 21 18.38 14.44 27.70
N ILE A 22 18.04 13.99 28.92
CA ILE A 22 17.87 12.57 29.24
C ILE A 22 16.71 11.97 28.44
N LEU A 23 15.57 12.66 28.36
CA LEU A 23 14.41 12.21 27.58
C LEU A 23 14.74 12.15 26.07
N GLY A 24 15.47 13.15 25.57
CA GLY A 24 15.96 13.19 24.19
C GLY A 24 16.89 12.01 23.87
N LEU A 25 17.88 11.75 24.73
CA LEU A 25 18.80 10.62 24.62
C LEU A 25 18.06 9.27 24.63
N ALA A 26 17.12 9.08 25.57
CA ALA A 26 16.34 7.86 25.64
C ALA A 26 15.50 7.63 24.37
N GLY A 27 14.87 8.68 23.84
CA GLY A 27 14.10 8.63 22.59
C GLY A 27 14.98 8.33 21.37
N ALA A 28 16.13 8.99 21.25
CA ALA A 28 17.08 8.77 20.17
C ALA A 28 17.65 7.35 20.19
N LEU A 29 18.06 6.86 21.37
CA LEU A 29 18.53 5.48 21.57
C LEU A 29 17.46 4.46 21.23
N PHE A 30 16.21 4.67 21.65
CA PHE A 30 15.11 3.78 21.31
C PHE A 30 14.93 3.64 19.80
N ILE A 31 14.93 4.76 19.06
CA ILE A 31 14.80 4.74 17.59
C ILE A 31 16.01 4.04 16.94
N ILE A 32 17.22 4.35 17.39
CA ILE A 32 18.46 3.76 16.85
C ILE A 32 18.51 2.25 17.10
N ILE A 33 18.25 1.81 18.33
CA ILE A 33 18.26 0.39 18.73
C ILE A 33 17.17 -0.37 17.95
N THR A 34 15.95 0.16 17.92
CA THR A 34 14.82 -0.46 17.20
C THR A 34 15.11 -0.57 15.70
N PHE A 35 15.71 0.46 15.10
CA PHE A 35 16.11 0.44 13.69
C PHE A 35 17.22 -0.59 13.39
N MET A 36 18.18 -0.75 14.31
CA MET A 36 19.26 -1.74 14.16
C MET A 36 18.75 -3.17 14.34
N MET A 37 17.91 -3.43 15.35
CA MET A 37 17.38 -4.75 15.68
C MET A 37 16.42 -5.29 14.61
N TYR A 38 15.52 -4.45 14.10
CA TYR A 38 14.47 -4.90 13.18
C TYR A 38 14.79 -4.55 11.72
N THR A 39 15.23 -5.55 10.95
CA THR A 39 15.53 -5.40 9.51
C THR A 39 14.32 -4.95 8.69
N ARG A 40 13.10 -5.33 9.11
CA ARG A 40 11.83 -4.88 8.50
C ARG A 40 11.63 -3.37 8.57
N LEU A 41 12.19 -2.69 9.58
CA LEU A 41 12.08 -1.25 9.76
C LEU A 41 13.08 -0.45 8.92
N ARG A 42 14.00 -1.09 8.19
CA ARG A 42 15.02 -0.42 7.35
C ARG A 42 14.48 0.13 6.02
N ARG A 43 13.20 0.52 5.99
CA ARG A 43 12.53 1.15 4.83
C ARG A 43 13.10 2.56 4.60
N PRO A 44 13.07 3.09 3.36
CA PRO A 44 13.67 4.38 3.01
C PRO A 44 13.11 5.57 3.80
N MET A 45 11.86 5.51 4.27
CA MET A 45 11.28 6.53 5.14
C MET A 45 11.96 6.52 6.53
N ASN A 46 12.03 5.34 7.14
CA ASN A 46 12.57 5.15 8.49
C ASN A 46 14.08 5.38 8.58
N ARG A 47 14.82 5.16 7.48
CA ARG A 47 16.26 5.47 7.40
C ARG A 47 16.58 6.95 7.69
N ARG A 48 15.68 7.86 7.32
CA ARG A 48 15.85 9.29 7.60
C ARG A 48 15.57 9.62 9.05
N LEU A 49 14.58 8.96 9.64
CA LEU A 49 14.31 9.06 11.07
C LEU A 49 15.54 8.62 11.86
N PHE A 50 16.19 7.53 11.44
CA PHE A 50 17.46 7.08 11.99
C PHE A 50 18.57 8.14 11.90
N TYR A 51 18.76 8.79 10.74
CA TYR A 51 19.78 9.84 10.61
C TYR A 51 19.50 11.07 11.48
N THR A 52 18.25 11.50 11.58
CA THR A 52 17.85 12.57 12.51
C THR A 52 18.14 12.18 13.96
N SER A 53 17.75 10.97 14.36
CA SER A 53 17.99 10.47 15.72
C SER A 53 19.48 10.35 16.04
N LEU A 54 20.32 10.01 15.06
CA LEU A 54 21.77 10.02 15.25
C LEU A 54 22.29 11.43 15.55
N GLY A 55 21.80 12.45 14.83
CA GLY A 55 22.14 13.86 15.12
C GLY A 55 21.65 14.32 16.49
N ASN A 56 20.42 13.94 16.87
CA ASN A 56 19.86 14.26 18.19
C ASN A 56 20.63 13.59 19.33
N LEU A 57 21.07 12.35 19.14
CA LEU A 57 21.88 11.65 20.14
C LEU A 57 23.14 12.45 20.49
N PHE A 58 23.86 12.97 19.49
CA PHE A 58 25.01 13.83 19.74
C PHE A 58 24.61 15.16 20.36
N LEU A 59 23.59 15.84 19.82
CA LEU A 59 23.13 17.13 20.34
C LEU A 59 22.75 17.05 21.82
N ASP A 60 21.93 16.07 22.20
CA ASP A 60 21.45 15.87 23.56
C ASP A 60 22.58 15.45 24.50
N THR A 61 23.59 14.71 24.01
CA THR A 61 24.80 14.39 24.79
C THR A 61 25.55 15.67 25.20
N PHE A 62 25.69 16.63 24.29
CA PHE A 62 26.41 17.87 24.58
C PHE A 62 25.55 18.90 25.34
N TYR A 63 24.22 18.84 25.23
CA TYR A 63 23.33 19.55 26.13
C TYR A 63 23.32 18.95 27.53
N PHE A 64 23.45 17.64 27.68
CA PHE A 64 23.53 16.98 28.98
C PHE A 64 24.77 17.41 29.79
N ILE A 65 25.90 17.69 29.11
CA ILE A 65 27.08 18.28 29.77
C ILE A 65 26.73 19.61 30.43
N SER A 66 25.79 20.37 29.86
CA SER A 66 25.22 21.58 30.48
C SER A 66 26.32 22.51 31.02
N VAL A 67 26.17 23.00 32.24
CA VAL A 67 27.07 23.90 32.96
C VAL A 67 28.43 23.26 33.28
N TRP A 68 28.56 21.92 33.28
CA TRP A 68 29.85 21.26 33.60
C TRP A 68 30.93 21.54 32.56
N GLY A 69 30.55 21.98 31.37
CA GLY A 69 31.47 22.43 30.33
C GLY A 69 32.02 23.84 30.55
N ILE A 70 31.44 24.64 31.45
CA ILE A 70 31.74 26.07 31.59
C ILE A 70 33.03 26.29 32.41
N PRO A 71 34.04 27.02 31.88
CA PRO A 71 35.30 27.23 32.59
C PRO A 71 35.18 27.99 33.91
N ASP A 72 34.21 28.90 34.00
CA ASP A 72 33.99 29.71 35.20
C ASP A 72 33.44 28.87 36.38
N ASP A 73 32.81 27.73 36.08
CA ASP A 73 32.28 26.77 37.06
C ASP A 73 33.22 25.57 37.29
N GLY A 74 34.50 25.70 36.88
CA GLY A 74 35.53 24.67 37.06
C GLY A 74 35.70 23.70 35.88
N GLY A 75 35.05 23.97 34.73
CA GLY A 75 35.19 23.19 33.51
C GLY A 75 36.48 23.46 32.71
N ASP A 76 36.84 22.54 31.82
CA ASP A 76 38.00 22.72 30.94
C ASP A 76 37.67 23.59 29.73
N LYS A 77 38.57 24.52 29.37
CA LYS A 77 38.43 25.32 28.13
C LYS A 77 38.30 24.47 26.86
N ALA A 78 38.98 23.31 26.84
CA ALA A 78 38.88 22.35 25.74
C ALA A 78 37.51 21.66 25.69
N LEU A 79 36.94 21.33 26.85
CA LEU A 79 35.59 20.76 26.96
C LEU A 79 34.54 21.77 26.51
N CYS A 80 34.64 23.02 26.98
CA CYS A 80 33.78 24.13 26.58
C CYS A 80 33.77 24.33 25.05
N ARG A 81 34.96 24.37 24.44
CA ARG A 81 35.10 24.52 22.98
C ARG A 81 34.48 23.34 22.23
N THR A 82 34.71 22.12 22.71
CA THR A 82 34.17 20.90 22.08
C THR A 82 32.65 20.87 22.18
N GLN A 83 32.09 21.22 23.34
CA GLN A 83 30.65 21.35 23.56
C GLN A 83 30.05 22.38 22.59
N GLY A 84 30.65 23.56 22.48
CA GLY A 84 30.15 24.60 21.58
C GLY A 84 30.23 24.23 20.09
N PHE A 85 31.30 23.56 19.67
CA PHE A 85 31.44 23.04 18.31
C PHE A 85 30.36 21.99 17.98
N MET A 86 30.14 21.03 18.88
CA MET A 86 29.20 19.93 18.65
C MET A 86 27.74 20.40 18.69
N ILE A 87 27.40 21.33 19.59
CA ILE A 87 26.09 21.98 19.61
C ILE A 87 25.87 22.75 18.31
N GLN A 88 26.85 23.53 17.83
CA GLN A 88 26.72 24.24 16.56
C GLN A 88 26.56 23.28 15.36
N LEU A 89 27.27 22.15 15.36
CA LEU A 89 27.21 21.16 14.31
C LEU A 89 25.83 20.46 14.22
N PHE A 90 25.27 20.05 15.35
CA PHE A 90 24.06 19.22 15.35
C PHE A 90 22.75 19.99 15.57
N SER A 91 22.78 21.22 16.09
CA SER A 91 21.57 22.02 16.35
C SER A 91 20.71 22.30 15.11
N LEU A 92 21.31 22.38 13.91
CA LEU A 92 20.59 22.61 12.66
C LEU A 92 20.05 21.31 12.02
N SER A 93 20.56 20.15 12.45
CA SER A 93 20.22 18.84 11.89
C SER A 93 18.72 18.52 11.91
N PRO A 94 17.97 18.70 13.03
CA PRO A 94 16.54 18.33 13.09
C PRO A 94 15.71 19.09 12.06
N SER A 95 15.94 20.40 11.93
CA SER A 95 15.23 21.25 10.97
C SER A 95 15.56 20.84 9.54
N MET A 96 16.83 20.62 9.22
CA MET A 96 17.25 20.22 7.87
C MET A 96 16.69 18.85 7.45
N TRP A 97 16.70 17.87 8.35
CA TRP A 97 16.11 16.56 8.07
C TRP A 97 14.58 16.61 7.97
N THR A 98 13.91 17.44 8.77
CA THR A 98 12.46 17.63 8.67
C THR A 98 12.09 18.27 7.34
N THR A 99 12.81 19.31 6.91
CA THR A 99 12.64 19.90 5.58
C THR A 99 12.93 18.90 4.48
N ALA A 100 13.97 18.06 4.62
CA ALA A 100 14.22 16.98 3.68
C ALA A 100 13.03 16.00 3.61
N MET A 101 12.45 15.60 4.75
CA MET A 101 11.24 14.75 4.77
C MET A 101 10.06 15.43 4.06
N ALA A 102 9.84 16.74 4.29
CA ALA A 102 8.80 17.51 3.62
C ALA A 102 9.00 17.60 2.10
N ILE A 103 10.24 17.83 1.64
CA ILE A 103 10.58 17.82 0.21
C ILE A 103 10.26 16.45 -0.39
N ASN A 104 10.59 15.36 0.30
CA ASN A 104 10.32 14.02 -0.21
C ASN A 104 8.82 13.73 -0.34
N VAL A 105 8.02 14.14 0.65
CA VAL A 105 6.56 14.04 0.57
C VAL A 105 6.01 14.86 -0.61
N TYR A 106 6.52 16.08 -0.80
CA TYR A 106 6.19 16.91 -1.95
C TYR A 106 6.57 16.25 -3.29
N LEU A 107 7.77 15.67 -3.39
CA LEU A 107 8.24 14.99 -4.60
C LEU A 107 7.40 13.75 -4.92
N ILE A 108 6.97 13.00 -3.90
CA ILE A 108 6.08 11.85 -4.08
C ILE A 108 4.73 12.30 -4.65
N VAL A 109 4.12 13.36 -4.11
CA VAL A 109 2.75 13.77 -4.49
C VAL A 109 2.70 14.58 -5.79
N TYR A 110 3.69 15.42 -6.05
CA TYR A 110 3.69 16.30 -7.23
C TYR A 110 4.52 15.76 -8.38
N ARG A 111 5.69 15.19 -8.09
CA ARG A 111 6.61 14.66 -9.11
C ARG A 111 6.48 13.15 -9.30
N LYS A 112 5.66 12.49 -8.46
CA LYS A 112 5.43 11.04 -8.48
C LYS A 112 6.74 10.24 -8.44
N PHE A 113 7.65 10.66 -7.55
CA PHE A 113 8.93 9.98 -7.32
C PHE A 113 8.71 8.60 -6.69
N THR A 114 9.47 7.62 -7.19
CA THR A 114 9.42 6.24 -6.69
C THR A 114 10.40 6.05 -5.53
N THR A 115 10.27 4.95 -4.78
CA THR A 115 11.16 4.64 -3.64
C THR A 115 12.64 4.55 -4.04
N LEU A 116 12.92 4.11 -5.27
CA LEU A 116 14.28 4.05 -5.83
C LEU A 116 14.86 5.45 -6.10
N ASP A 117 14.06 6.39 -6.62
CA ASP A 117 14.50 7.75 -6.91
C ASP A 117 14.84 8.51 -5.62
N LEU A 118 14.02 8.31 -4.60
CA LEU A 118 14.25 8.83 -3.24
C LEU A 118 15.53 8.28 -2.61
N ARG A 119 15.92 7.04 -2.94
CA ARG A 119 17.18 6.43 -2.48
C ARG A 119 18.41 7.05 -3.15
N ARG A 120 18.30 7.48 -4.41
CA ARG A 120 19.39 8.19 -5.10
C ARG A 120 19.66 9.58 -4.53
N LEU A 121 18.64 10.22 -3.96
CA LEU A 121 18.77 11.52 -3.27
C LEU A 121 19.40 11.40 -1.87
N GLU A 122 19.42 10.21 -1.29
CA GLU A 122 19.91 9.98 0.07
C GLU A 122 21.36 10.43 0.33
N PRO A 123 22.38 10.10 -0.50
CA PRO A 123 23.73 10.62 -0.29
C PRO A 123 23.80 12.15 -0.37
N TRP A 124 22.95 12.77 -1.20
CA TRP A 124 22.85 14.23 -1.28
C TRP A 124 22.24 14.82 -0.02
N TYR A 125 21.19 14.21 0.53
CA TYR A 125 20.63 14.62 1.82
C TYR A 125 21.64 14.49 2.94
N LEU A 126 22.39 13.39 3.02
CA LEU A 126 23.45 13.22 4.00
C LEU A 126 24.52 14.31 3.87
N GLY A 127 25.01 14.55 2.65
CA GLY A 127 26.02 15.56 2.37
C GLY A 127 25.56 16.99 2.69
N ILE A 128 24.32 17.33 2.38
CA ILE A 128 23.75 18.66 2.65
C ILE A 128 23.46 18.83 4.15
N ASN A 129 22.73 17.88 4.75
CA ASN A 129 22.21 18.00 6.12
C ASN A 129 23.30 17.89 7.19
N PHE A 130 24.37 17.14 6.95
CA PHE A 130 25.51 17.09 7.87
C PHE A 130 26.68 17.97 7.40
N GLY A 131 26.89 18.12 6.10
CA GLY A 131 28.03 18.86 5.56
C GLY A 131 27.89 20.38 5.70
N ILE A 132 26.71 20.97 5.49
CA ILE A 132 26.54 22.43 5.66
C ILE A 132 26.75 22.84 7.13
N PRO A 133 26.10 22.20 8.13
CA PRO A 133 26.36 22.52 9.53
C PRO A 133 27.81 22.26 9.94
N PHE A 134 28.42 21.19 9.40
CA PHE A 134 29.84 20.91 9.64
C PHE A 134 30.75 22.01 9.12
N LEU A 135 30.57 22.42 7.87
CA LEU A 135 31.37 23.49 7.29
C LEU A 135 31.21 24.78 8.10
N MET A 136 29.98 25.11 8.50
CA MET A 136 29.69 26.26 9.34
C MET A 136 30.40 26.20 10.68
N ALA A 137 30.25 25.10 11.44
CA ALA A 137 30.90 24.93 12.74
C ALA A 137 32.43 24.90 12.63
N PHE A 138 32.95 24.27 11.58
CA PHE A 138 34.38 24.17 11.34
C PHE A 138 35.03 25.52 11.00
N VAL A 139 34.37 26.35 10.20
CA VAL A 139 34.84 27.72 9.93
C VAL A 139 34.93 28.54 11.23
N LEU A 140 33.93 28.42 12.10
CA LEU A 140 33.97 29.09 13.41
C LEU A 140 35.09 28.55 14.30
N LEU A 141 35.33 27.25 14.29
CA LEU A 141 36.43 26.63 15.03
C LEU A 141 37.79 27.13 14.54
N MET A 142 37.99 27.28 13.23
CA MET A 142 39.23 27.80 12.66
C MET A 142 39.44 29.28 13.01
N LEU A 143 38.37 30.07 13.09
CA LEU A 143 38.45 31.46 13.56
C LEU A 143 38.71 31.57 15.07
N ASP A 144 38.28 30.57 15.84
CA ASP A 144 38.52 30.47 17.28
C ASP A 144 39.98 30.09 17.61
N VAL A 145 40.53 29.09 16.90
CA VAL A 145 41.89 28.55 17.10
C VAL A 145 42.94 29.33 16.33
N GLY A 146 42.54 30.11 15.33
CA GLY A 146 43.43 30.87 14.47
C GLY A 146 44.25 31.97 15.18
N PRO A 147 45.18 32.61 14.47
CA PRO A 147 46.14 33.57 15.04
C PRO A 147 45.48 34.80 15.68
N SER A 148 44.23 35.11 15.31
CA SER A 148 43.45 36.20 15.89
C SER A 148 42.77 35.87 17.23
N GLN A 149 42.78 34.60 17.68
CA GLN A 149 42.13 34.09 18.92
C GLN A 149 40.84 34.82 19.28
N LYS A 150 39.85 34.77 18.38
CA LYS A 150 38.60 35.54 18.54
C LYS A 150 37.70 35.02 19.67
N HIS A 151 38.04 33.88 20.29
CA HIS A 151 37.30 33.24 21.39
C HIS A 151 35.78 33.26 21.12
N ILE A 152 35.40 32.68 19.98
CA ILE A 152 34.03 32.61 19.48
C ILE A 152 33.25 31.56 20.26
N TYR A 153 33.86 30.43 20.61
CA TYR A 153 33.20 29.42 21.46
C TYR A 153 33.47 29.72 22.94
N GLY A 154 32.40 29.87 23.71
CA GLY A 154 32.43 30.29 25.11
C GLY A 154 31.09 30.12 25.81
N PRO A 155 30.97 30.59 27.07
CA PRO A 155 29.77 30.40 27.89
C PRO A 155 28.55 31.13 27.30
N ALA A 156 27.44 30.40 27.23
CA ALA A 156 26.17 30.84 26.66
C ALA A 156 24.99 30.59 27.63
N THR A 157 25.20 30.98 28.90
CA THR A 157 24.33 30.78 30.09
C THR A 157 24.26 29.35 30.63
N LEU A 158 23.66 28.40 29.91
CA LEU A 158 23.43 27.03 30.42
C LEU A 158 24.43 25.99 29.90
N TRP A 159 25.22 26.35 28.89
CA TRP A 159 26.23 25.49 28.25
C TRP A 159 27.24 26.35 27.50
N CYS A 160 28.33 25.74 27.03
CA CYS A 160 29.22 26.39 26.09
C CYS A 160 28.69 26.30 24.65
N TRP A 161 28.63 27.44 23.98
CA TRP A 161 28.22 27.58 22.57
C TRP A 161 28.95 28.78 21.96
N ILE A 162 28.38 29.46 20.96
CA ILE A 162 28.90 30.76 20.49
C ILE A 162 28.75 31.75 21.65
N ASP A 163 29.81 32.44 22.05
CA ASP A 163 29.84 33.39 23.18
C ASP A 163 28.81 34.52 23.03
N THR A 164 28.31 35.06 24.15
CA THR A 164 27.30 36.13 24.18
C THR A 164 27.79 37.43 23.52
N ARG A 165 29.10 37.64 23.42
CA ARG A 165 29.71 38.77 22.68
C ARG A 165 29.43 38.70 21.18
N TRP A 166 29.21 37.50 20.63
CA TRP A 166 28.94 37.25 19.22
C TRP A 166 27.47 36.91 18.97
N GLN A 167 26.53 37.56 19.67
CA GLN A 167 25.08 37.31 19.52
C GLN A 167 24.57 37.43 18.08
N TRP A 168 25.09 38.36 17.28
CA TRP A 168 24.75 38.49 15.86
C TRP A 168 25.09 37.23 15.05
N LEU A 169 26.18 36.54 15.42
CA LEU A 169 26.60 35.29 14.80
C LEU A 169 25.62 34.15 15.13
N ARG A 170 25.11 34.09 16.38
CA ARG A 170 24.05 33.16 16.78
C ARG A 170 22.79 33.36 15.93
N LEU A 171 22.38 34.62 15.77
CA LEU A 171 21.20 34.98 14.99
C LEU A 171 21.37 34.57 13.51
N GLY A 172 22.50 34.94 12.89
CA GLY A 172 22.75 34.69 11.47
C GLY A 172 23.03 33.23 11.10
N LEU A 173 23.72 32.48 11.96
CA LEU A 173 24.19 31.12 11.63
C LEU A 173 23.33 30.01 12.25
N ALA A 174 22.49 30.29 13.24
CA ALA A 174 21.62 29.28 13.84
C ALA A 174 20.14 29.64 13.70
N PHE A 175 19.70 30.76 14.27
CA PHE A 175 18.26 31.04 14.37
C PHE A 175 17.59 31.39 13.05
N ILE A 176 18.19 32.29 12.24
CA ILE A 176 17.63 32.65 10.92
C ILE A 176 17.50 31.42 10.00
N PRO A 177 18.54 30.58 9.83
CA PRO A 177 18.41 29.34 9.06
C PRO A 177 17.30 28.41 9.56
N ILE A 178 17.18 28.23 10.89
CA ILE A 178 16.12 27.38 11.47
C ILE A 178 14.73 27.93 11.12
N TRP A 179 14.49 29.24 11.31
CA TRP A 179 13.20 29.85 11.01
C TRP A 179 12.84 29.74 9.52
N LEU A 180 13.80 29.96 8.62
CA LEU A 180 13.60 29.81 7.18
C LEU A 180 13.26 28.36 6.80
N LEU A 181 13.97 27.38 7.37
CA LEU A 181 13.70 25.95 7.14
C LEU A 181 12.34 25.53 7.69
N MET A 182 11.95 26.02 8.87
CA MET A 182 10.64 25.75 9.46
C MET A 182 9.51 26.33 8.60
N LEU A 183 9.66 27.57 8.13
CA LEU A 183 8.67 28.19 7.23
C LEU A 183 8.55 27.42 5.92
N ALA A 184 9.68 27.06 5.29
CA ALA A 184 9.68 26.26 4.06
C ALA A 184 9.02 24.89 4.28
N CYS A 185 9.30 24.24 5.42
CA CYS A 185 8.69 22.96 5.78
C CYS A 185 7.17 23.07 5.93
N LEU A 186 6.69 24.10 6.62
CA LEU A 186 5.26 24.34 6.81
C LEU A 186 4.56 24.59 5.46
N ILE A 187 5.16 25.41 4.58
CA ILE A 187 4.62 25.67 3.24
C ILE A 187 4.54 24.36 2.42
N LEU A 188 5.59 23.54 2.43
CA LEU A 188 5.62 22.27 1.69
C LEU A 188 4.56 21.29 2.18
N PHE A 189 4.37 21.17 3.50
CA PHE A 189 3.35 20.29 4.07
C PHE A 189 1.94 20.82 3.82
N MET A 190 1.70 22.13 3.92
CA MET A 190 0.39 22.72 3.62
C MET A 190 0.01 22.51 2.15
N ILE A 191 0.92 22.79 1.21
CA ILE A 191 0.69 22.58 -0.22
C ILE A 191 0.45 21.10 -0.55
N THR A 192 1.19 20.20 0.10
CA THR A 192 1.05 18.76 -0.16
C THR A 192 -0.21 18.19 0.48
N GLY A 193 -0.50 18.57 1.73
CA GLY A 193 -1.69 18.16 2.46
C GLY A 193 -2.97 18.65 1.79
N MET A 194 -3.01 19.90 1.32
CA MET A 194 -4.18 20.45 0.61
C MET A 194 -4.47 19.68 -0.68
N LYS A 195 -3.44 19.28 -1.44
CA LYS A 195 -3.64 18.47 -2.66
C LYS A 195 -4.14 17.07 -2.34
N ILE A 196 -3.60 16.41 -1.32
CA ILE A 196 -4.09 15.09 -0.89
C ILE A 196 -5.55 15.19 -0.45
N LEU A 197 -5.90 16.24 0.31
CA LEU A 197 -7.27 16.48 0.75
C LEU A 197 -8.21 16.73 -0.43
N LEU A 198 -7.84 17.59 -1.38
CA LEU A 198 -8.63 17.87 -2.58
C LEU A 198 -8.87 16.60 -3.39
N GLN A 199 -7.84 15.78 -3.61
CA GLN A 199 -8.00 14.49 -4.29
C GLN A 199 -8.93 13.54 -3.52
N THR A 200 -8.83 13.53 -2.19
CA THR A 200 -9.72 12.70 -1.36
C THR A 200 -11.17 13.19 -1.42
N LEU A 201 -11.38 14.51 -1.50
CA LEU A 201 -12.69 15.11 -1.66
C LEU A 201 -13.26 14.89 -3.07
N GLU A 202 -12.43 14.95 -4.11
CA GLU A 202 -12.81 14.62 -5.50
C GLU A 202 -13.21 13.16 -5.62
N LEU A 203 -12.47 12.23 -5.02
CA LEU A 203 -12.83 10.81 -4.99
C LEU A 203 -14.15 10.58 -4.24
N LYS A 204 -14.36 11.27 -3.11
CA LYS A 204 -15.63 11.21 -2.37
C LYS A 204 -16.80 11.85 -3.12
N ARG A 205 -16.56 12.93 -3.87
CA ARG A 205 -17.56 13.63 -4.67
C ARG A 205 -17.92 12.84 -5.93
N GLY A 206 -16.94 12.27 -6.63
CA GLY A 206 -17.16 11.38 -7.78
C GLY A 206 -17.83 10.06 -7.39
N ALA A 207 -17.63 9.60 -6.16
CA ALA A 207 -18.39 8.48 -5.60
C ALA A 207 -19.85 8.83 -5.25
N TYR A 208 -20.21 10.11 -5.13
CA TYR A 208 -21.54 10.56 -4.69
C TYR A 208 -22.30 11.45 -5.69
N GLY A 209 -21.74 11.84 -6.83
CA GLY A 209 -22.48 12.65 -7.80
C GLY A 209 -21.82 12.81 -9.14
N ILE A 210 -22.53 12.40 -10.20
CA ILE A 210 -22.46 13.03 -11.51
C ILE A 210 -23.88 13.09 -12.09
N ASP A 211 -24.47 14.28 -12.00
CA ASP A 211 -25.34 14.85 -13.04
C ASP A 211 -24.67 16.17 -13.52
N GLU A 212 -24.65 16.34 -14.84
CA GLU A 212 -24.28 17.49 -15.68
C GLU A 212 -22.85 17.70 -16.25
N PRO A 213 -22.77 18.20 -17.52
CA PRO A 213 -21.65 17.98 -18.43
C PRO A 213 -20.80 19.23 -18.71
N ILE A 214 -19.51 19.06 -19.01
CA ILE A 214 -18.62 20.14 -19.46
C ILE A 214 -18.51 20.13 -20.99
N THR A 215 -18.82 21.28 -21.58
CA THR A 215 -18.76 21.62 -23.01
C THR A 215 -17.33 21.57 -23.54
N VAL A 216 -17.09 20.75 -24.57
CA VAL A 216 -15.80 20.64 -25.27
C VAL A 216 -15.71 21.71 -26.37
N LEU A 217 -14.66 22.53 -26.33
CA LEU A 217 -14.32 23.50 -27.36
C LEU A 217 -13.47 22.81 -28.43
N GLN A 218 -14.03 22.67 -29.63
CA GLN A 218 -13.40 22.11 -30.83
C GLN A 218 -12.34 23.06 -31.41
N VAL A 219 -11.12 22.56 -31.64
CA VAL A 219 -10.19 23.12 -32.66
C VAL A 219 -9.48 21.96 -33.36
N GLY A 220 -9.56 21.95 -34.69
CA GLY A 220 -9.14 20.85 -35.57
C GLY A 220 -7.62 20.75 -35.82
N THR A 221 -7.26 19.55 -36.28
CA THR A 221 -5.97 19.00 -36.73
C THR A 221 -5.23 19.83 -37.79
N PRO A 222 -3.92 19.61 -38.10
CA PRO A 222 -3.56 18.69 -39.20
C PRO A 222 -2.07 18.24 -39.28
N PHE A 223 -1.59 17.12 -38.70
CA PHE A 223 -0.29 16.52 -39.15
C PHE A 223 -0.19 15.02 -38.90
N VAL A 224 -0.62 14.21 -39.88
CA VAL A 224 -0.15 12.83 -40.10
C VAL A 224 0.35 12.75 -41.55
N PRO A 225 1.63 12.41 -41.81
CA PRO A 225 2.09 12.03 -43.14
C PRO A 225 1.79 10.56 -43.46
N PRO A 226 1.61 10.22 -44.75
CA PRO A 226 1.14 8.94 -45.23
C PRO A 226 2.27 7.89 -45.25
N ASN A 227 1.92 6.62 -45.00
CA ASN A 227 2.73 5.41 -45.07
C ASN A 227 3.26 4.86 -43.75
N HIS A 228 2.35 4.40 -42.89
CA HIS A 228 2.59 3.15 -42.20
C HIS A 228 1.36 2.23 -42.29
N VAL A 229 1.62 1.00 -42.71
CA VAL A 229 0.63 -0.06 -42.89
C VAL A 229 0.12 -0.46 -41.51
N ILE A 230 -1.15 -0.21 -41.24
CA ILE A 230 -1.86 -0.81 -40.11
C ILE A 230 -2.43 -2.14 -40.61
N SER A 231 -1.86 -3.24 -40.13
CA SER A 231 -2.41 -4.58 -40.31
C SER A 231 -3.61 -4.72 -39.36
N PHE A 232 -4.82 -4.71 -39.91
CA PHE A 232 -6.00 -5.17 -39.19
C PHE A 232 -6.14 -6.68 -39.41
N THR A 233 -5.97 -7.46 -38.34
CA THR A 233 -6.43 -8.85 -38.35
C THR A 233 -7.91 -8.84 -38.02
N GLU A 234 -8.75 -8.83 -39.06
CA GLU A 234 -10.20 -8.98 -38.91
C GLU A 234 -10.52 -10.47 -38.68
N VAL A 235 -10.81 -10.86 -37.44
CA VAL A 235 -11.33 -12.20 -37.15
C VAL A 235 -12.79 -12.24 -37.59
N LYS A 236 -13.01 -12.73 -38.81
CA LYS A 236 -14.34 -12.99 -39.34
C LYS A 236 -14.84 -14.33 -38.81
N ILE A 237 -15.65 -14.30 -37.74
CA ILE A 237 -16.36 -15.49 -37.27
C ILE A 237 -17.38 -15.87 -38.35
N THR A 238 -17.14 -16.99 -39.03
CA THR A 238 -18.10 -17.57 -39.96
C THR A 238 -18.79 -18.72 -39.23
N GLU A 239 -20.07 -18.55 -38.93
CA GLU A 239 -20.94 -19.65 -38.48
C GLU A 239 -21.10 -20.65 -39.63
N SER A 240 -20.40 -21.78 -39.54
CA SER A 240 -20.84 -23.04 -40.17
C SER A 240 -20.05 -24.22 -39.60
N TYR A 241 -20.51 -24.77 -38.48
CA TYR A 241 -20.20 -26.15 -38.09
C TYR A 241 -21.48 -26.97 -38.13
N ARG A 242 -21.85 -27.38 -39.34
CA ARG A 242 -22.60 -28.61 -39.57
C ARG A 242 -22.02 -29.23 -40.83
N GLU A 243 -21.70 -30.52 -40.73
CA GLU A 243 -21.15 -31.40 -41.77
C GLU A 243 -19.63 -31.31 -42.00
N GLN A 244 -18.86 -32.01 -41.18
CA GLN A 244 -17.70 -32.79 -41.62
C GLN A 244 -17.20 -33.74 -40.52
N GLU A 245 -18.09 -34.61 -40.04
CA GLU A 245 -17.71 -35.73 -39.16
C GLU A 245 -17.53 -37.06 -39.94
N GLU A 246 -17.58 -37.06 -41.28
CA GLU A 246 -17.69 -38.32 -42.03
C GLU A 246 -16.54 -38.69 -42.97
N LYS A 247 -15.45 -37.92 -43.10
CA LYS A 247 -14.34 -38.30 -43.99
C LYS A 247 -12.96 -37.88 -43.51
N ALA A 248 -12.38 -38.63 -42.57
CA ALA A 248 -10.93 -38.86 -42.50
C ALA A 248 -10.59 -39.97 -41.50
N GLY A 249 -11.05 -41.19 -41.78
CA GLY A 249 -10.29 -42.37 -41.37
C GLY A 249 -9.03 -42.51 -42.24
N ALA A 250 -7.94 -42.97 -41.61
CA ALA A 250 -6.60 -43.25 -42.16
C ALA A 250 -5.78 -41.98 -42.47
N THR A 251 -4.54 -41.79 -42.00
CA THR A 251 -3.38 -42.69 -42.15
C THR A 251 -2.20 -42.22 -41.26
N THR A 252 -1.24 -43.13 -41.05
CA THR A 252 -0.06 -43.24 -40.15
C THR A 252 1.00 -42.12 -40.08
N ALA A 253 1.53 -41.99 -38.85
CA ALA A 253 2.92 -41.82 -38.35
C ALA A 253 4.03 -41.22 -39.25
N THR A 254 4.84 -40.29 -38.69
CA THR A 254 6.32 -40.30 -38.72
C THR A 254 6.92 -39.35 -37.65
N THR A 255 8.05 -39.82 -37.12
CA THR A 255 8.98 -39.48 -36.03
C THR A 255 9.58 -38.05 -35.94
N ALA A 256 10.00 -37.71 -34.70
CA ALA A 256 10.89 -36.62 -34.29
C ALA A 256 12.36 -36.83 -34.73
N PRO A 257 13.25 -35.83 -34.50
CA PRO A 257 14.35 -36.10 -33.55
C PRO A 257 14.77 -34.94 -32.63
N ASP A 258 15.42 -35.34 -31.54
CA ASP A 258 15.95 -34.63 -30.36
C ASP A 258 17.32 -33.92 -30.54
N SER A 259 17.67 -33.18 -29.47
CA SER A 259 19.00 -32.78 -28.92
C SER A 259 19.28 -31.27 -28.98
N TYR A 260 19.68 -30.55 -27.91
CA TYR A 260 20.75 -30.83 -26.93
C TYR A 260 20.53 -30.21 -25.54
N VAL A 261 21.29 -30.76 -24.58
CA VAL A 261 21.25 -30.69 -23.11
C VAL A 261 22.03 -29.52 -22.49
N GLY A 262 21.63 -29.08 -21.30
CA GLY A 262 22.51 -28.40 -20.33
C GLY A 262 21.84 -28.05 -18.99
N ALA A 263 22.07 -28.86 -17.95
CA ALA A 263 21.74 -28.54 -16.55
C ALA A 263 22.80 -27.64 -15.90
N PRO A 264 22.47 -26.95 -14.79
CA PRO A 264 23.16 -27.26 -13.53
C PRO A 264 22.25 -27.28 -12.27
N ASP A 265 22.83 -27.86 -11.22
CA ASP A 265 22.37 -28.40 -9.94
C ASP A 265 21.92 -27.39 -8.82
N PRO A 266 21.44 -27.87 -7.63
CA PRO A 266 20.37 -27.26 -6.83
C PRO A 266 20.86 -26.35 -5.69
N ILE A 267 19.99 -25.44 -5.21
CA ILE A 267 20.23 -24.67 -3.98
C ILE A 267 19.00 -24.72 -3.05
N GLU A 268 19.31 -25.12 -1.82
CA GLU A 268 18.57 -25.25 -0.56
C GLU A 268 17.30 -24.40 -0.35
N THR A 269 16.24 -25.10 0.07
CA THR A 269 15.04 -24.55 0.68
C THR A 269 15.32 -24.13 2.13
N ALA A 270 15.36 -22.83 2.40
CA ALA A 270 15.33 -22.31 3.77
C ALA A 270 13.90 -21.86 4.13
N MET A 271 13.35 -22.49 5.17
CA MET A 271 12.07 -22.19 5.81
C MET A 271 11.98 -20.71 6.24
N TYR A 272 10.82 -20.08 6.04
CA TYR A 272 10.55 -18.72 6.52
C TYR A 272 9.33 -18.71 7.46
N GLU A 273 9.61 -18.70 8.77
CA GLU A 273 8.66 -18.34 9.83
C GLU A 273 8.43 -16.82 9.83
N SER A 274 7.19 -16.38 10.01
CA SER A 274 6.84 -14.95 10.08
C SER A 274 6.43 -14.52 11.49
N PRO A 275 7.13 -13.55 12.12
CA PRO A 275 6.76 -13.01 13.42
C PRO A 275 5.69 -11.89 13.34
N GLU A 276 4.65 -12.10 14.14
CA GLU A 276 4.02 -11.22 15.16
C GLU A 276 4.09 -9.69 14.97
N SER A 277 2.91 -9.04 14.90
CA SER A 277 2.76 -7.64 15.28
C SER A 277 1.36 -7.37 15.85
N SER A 278 1.32 -6.97 17.11
CA SER A 278 0.16 -6.52 17.88
C SER A 278 -0.31 -5.13 17.45
N ALA A 279 -1.62 -4.94 17.30
CA ALA A 279 -2.26 -3.62 17.24
C ALA A 279 -3.24 -3.48 18.41
N THR A 280 -3.18 -2.34 19.10
CA THR A 280 -3.87 -2.03 20.35
C THR A 280 -5.26 -1.42 20.11
N GLN A 281 -6.11 -1.55 21.12
CA GLN A 281 -7.57 -1.44 21.15
C GLN A 281 -8.14 0.01 21.13
N GLN A 282 -7.53 0.96 20.42
CA GLN A 282 -7.93 2.39 20.49
C GLN A 282 -8.51 3.00 19.19
N ASP A 283 -8.64 2.22 18.11
CA ASP A 283 -9.13 2.70 16.81
C ASP A 283 -10.63 2.41 16.53
N LEU A 284 -11.40 1.94 17.51
CA LEU A 284 -12.80 1.48 17.31
C LEU A 284 -13.90 2.50 17.63
N GLU A 285 -13.59 3.74 18.00
CA GLU A 285 -14.61 4.72 18.46
C GLU A 285 -15.06 5.76 17.41
N LYS A 286 -14.83 5.55 16.10
CA LYS A 286 -15.19 6.54 15.06
C LYS A 286 -16.30 6.09 14.11
N TYR A 287 -17.46 5.71 14.64
CA TYR A 287 -18.70 5.55 13.88
C TYR A 287 -19.84 6.37 14.49
N PRO A 288 -20.66 7.10 13.70
CA PRO A 288 -21.81 7.83 14.22
C PRO A 288 -22.94 6.88 14.64
N SER A 289 -23.77 7.32 15.59
CA SER A 289 -24.84 6.52 16.18
C SER A 289 -26.05 6.35 15.27
N GLU A 290 -26.82 5.27 15.49
CA GLU A 290 -27.97 4.84 14.68
C GLU A 290 -29.04 5.93 14.43
N GLN A 291 -29.12 6.97 15.27
CA GLN A 291 -30.09 8.06 15.14
C GLN A 291 -29.80 9.08 14.01
N GLU A 292 -28.55 9.21 13.53
CA GLU A 292 -28.23 10.07 12.39
C GLU A 292 -28.60 9.43 11.04
N THR A 293 -28.72 8.09 11.01
CA THR A 293 -29.07 7.31 9.82
C THR A 293 -30.56 7.40 9.47
N GLU A 294 -31.43 7.60 10.48
CA GLU A 294 -32.89 7.69 10.31
C GLU A 294 -33.30 8.99 9.63
N LYS A 295 -32.64 10.13 9.95
CA LYS A 295 -32.92 11.43 9.31
C LYS A 295 -32.47 11.49 7.84
N GLN A 296 -31.52 10.67 7.43
CA GLN A 296 -31.10 10.57 6.02
C GLN A 296 -32.07 9.71 5.19
N ARG A 297 -32.84 8.81 5.82
CA ARG A 297 -33.86 7.99 5.15
C ARG A 297 -35.09 8.81 4.76
N GLU A 298 -35.56 9.70 5.63
CA GLU A 298 -36.75 10.55 5.35
C GLU A 298 -36.53 11.56 4.21
N ALA A 299 -35.28 11.99 3.98
CA ALA A 299 -34.94 12.89 2.86
C ALA A 299 -34.92 12.18 1.49
N TYR A 300 -34.80 10.86 1.47
CA TYR A 300 -34.73 10.07 0.22
C TYR A 300 -36.14 9.71 -0.30
N GLU A 301 -37.10 9.49 0.60
CA GLU A 301 -38.47 9.11 0.23
C GLU A 301 -39.33 10.27 -0.31
N THR A 302 -38.93 11.53 -0.07
CA THR A 302 -39.69 12.72 -0.51
C THR A 302 -39.39 13.17 -1.94
N SER A 303 -38.46 12.53 -2.66
CA SER A 303 -38.01 12.98 -4.00
C SER A 303 -38.35 12.05 -5.16
N GLY A 304 -39.26 11.10 -4.96
CA GLY A 304 -39.81 10.30 -6.05
C GLY A 304 -40.77 11.12 -6.92
N SER A 305 -40.31 11.64 -8.07
CA SER A 305 -41.11 11.73 -9.31
C SER A 305 -40.30 12.39 -10.43
N THR A 306 -39.77 11.58 -11.34
CA THR A 306 -39.83 11.74 -12.80
C THR A 306 -39.02 10.61 -13.44
N ALA A 307 -39.71 9.50 -13.73
CA ALA A 307 -39.16 8.43 -14.55
C ALA A 307 -38.97 8.95 -15.98
N SER A 308 -37.75 9.37 -16.32
CA SER A 308 -37.33 9.62 -17.69
C SER A 308 -36.61 8.39 -18.23
N THR A 309 -37.38 7.54 -18.92
CA THR A 309 -36.97 6.53 -19.90
C THR A 309 -35.54 6.71 -20.43
N MET A 310 -34.59 5.98 -19.87
CA MET A 310 -33.17 6.06 -20.23
C MET A 310 -32.89 5.00 -21.32
N LYS A 311 -32.91 5.44 -22.59
CA LYS A 311 -32.69 4.57 -23.76
C LYS A 311 -31.36 3.79 -23.66
N SER A 312 -31.48 2.48 -23.87
CA SER A 312 -30.49 1.39 -23.76
C SER A 312 -29.27 1.43 -24.72
N THR A 313 -28.72 2.60 -25.05
CA THR A 313 -27.56 2.72 -25.97
C THR A 313 -26.37 3.51 -25.38
N ARG A 314 -26.41 3.86 -24.10
CA ARG A 314 -25.39 4.70 -23.43
C ARG A 314 -24.36 3.90 -22.61
N TRP A 315 -23.89 2.76 -23.09
CA TRP A 315 -22.94 1.93 -22.30
C TRP A 315 -21.78 1.31 -23.09
N LEU A 316 -21.56 1.71 -24.34
CA LEU A 316 -20.29 1.40 -25.00
C LEU A 316 -19.20 2.31 -24.40
N PRO A 317 -18.12 1.77 -23.80
CA PRO A 317 -17.03 2.59 -23.32
C PRO A 317 -16.51 3.43 -24.49
N ASN A 318 -16.31 4.74 -24.26
CA ASN A 318 -15.75 5.60 -25.27
C ASN A 318 -14.31 5.14 -25.58
N LEU A 319 -14.14 4.36 -26.66
CA LEU A 319 -12.85 3.83 -27.11
C LEU A 319 -11.84 4.95 -27.41
N SER A 320 -12.29 6.20 -27.59
CA SER A 320 -11.39 7.34 -27.73
C SER A 320 -10.46 7.47 -26.52
N ILE A 321 -10.84 6.98 -25.33
CA ILE A 321 -9.97 7.03 -24.15
C ILE A 321 -8.70 6.20 -24.31
N LEU A 322 -8.78 5.06 -25.01
CA LEU A 322 -7.63 4.20 -25.30
C LEU A 322 -6.79 4.83 -26.41
N GLN A 323 -7.45 5.42 -27.40
CA GLN A 323 -6.77 6.13 -28.48
C GLN A 323 -6.04 7.38 -27.97
N ASP A 324 -6.67 8.16 -27.09
CA ASP A 324 -6.07 9.29 -26.38
C ASP A 324 -4.91 8.83 -25.48
N TYR A 325 -5.04 7.65 -24.87
CA TYR A 325 -3.97 7.05 -24.06
C TYR A 325 -2.77 6.67 -24.92
N GLU A 326 -3.00 5.99 -26.05
CA GLU A 326 -1.97 5.63 -27.04
C GLU A 326 -1.32 6.88 -27.65
N ASP A 327 -2.12 7.83 -28.13
CA ASP A 327 -1.64 9.09 -28.69
C ASP A 327 -0.82 9.87 -27.67
N ALA A 328 -1.26 9.90 -26.41
CA ALA A 328 -0.50 10.58 -25.35
C ALA A 328 0.77 9.81 -24.96
N GLU A 329 0.82 8.49 -25.15
CA GLU A 329 2.00 7.66 -24.99
C GLU A 329 2.99 7.82 -26.14
N ILE A 330 2.50 7.95 -27.37
CA ILE A 330 3.31 8.25 -28.57
C ILE A 330 3.89 9.67 -28.49
N GLN A 331 3.06 10.66 -28.16
CA GLN A 331 3.49 12.05 -28.05
C GLN A 331 4.44 12.28 -26.86
N ARG A 332 4.25 11.54 -25.78
CA ARG A 332 5.05 11.67 -24.55
C ARG A 332 5.24 10.31 -23.88
N PRO A 333 6.28 9.54 -24.25
CA PRO A 333 6.50 8.21 -23.71
C PRO A 333 6.62 8.21 -22.17
N THR A 334 6.00 7.23 -21.52
CA THR A 334 6.17 6.99 -20.10
C THR A 334 7.58 6.55 -19.79
N ALA A 335 8.03 6.87 -18.57
CA ALA A 335 9.33 6.43 -18.11
C ALA A 335 9.40 4.90 -18.12
N ARG A 336 10.48 4.35 -18.69
CA ARG A 336 10.76 2.92 -18.71
C ARG A 336 12.08 2.61 -18.02
N LYS A 337 12.15 1.48 -17.32
CA LYS A 337 13.39 0.91 -16.76
C LYS A 337 13.77 -0.32 -17.61
N ILE A 338 15.04 -0.42 -17.99
CA ILE A 338 15.60 -1.64 -18.55
C ILE A 338 16.20 -2.44 -17.40
N ASP A 339 15.76 -3.68 -17.24
CA ASP A 339 16.18 -4.61 -16.20
C ASP A 339 16.57 -5.94 -16.86
N GLY A 340 17.84 -6.05 -17.25
CA GLY A 340 18.31 -7.16 -18.07
C GLY A 340 17.70 -7.15 -19.47
N ASP A 341 17.00 -8.23 -19.82
CA ASP A 341 16.24 -8.42 -21.07
C ASP A 341 14.81 -7.84 -21.01
N ARG A 342 14.36 -7.35 -19.85
CA ARG A 342 13.01 -6.84 -19.65
C ARG A 342 12.97 -5.32 -19.66
N ILE A 343 11.93 -4.77 -20.30
CA ILE A 343 11.62 -3.34 -20.27
C ILE A 343 10.34 -3.14 -19.45
N ILE A 344 10.46 -2.44 -18.33
CA ILE A 344 9.37 -2.17 -17.41
C ILE A 344 8.87 -0.75 -17.66
N TYR A 345 7.62 -0.61 -18.10
CA TYR A 345 6.99 0.69 -18.38
C TYR A 345 6.23 1.19 -17.16
N ARG A 346 6.24 2.50 -16.95
CA ARG A 346 5.39 3.14 -15.96
C ARG A 346 3.97 3.27 -16.53
N SER A 347 2.99 2.63 -15.90
CA SER A 347 1.58 2.79 -16.28
C SER A 347 1.15 4.26 -16.24
N ARG A 348 0.53 4.75 -17.31
CA ARG A 348 -0.10 6.07 -17.35
C ARG A 348 -1.49 5.94 -16.69
N PRO A 349 -1.95 6.97 -15.95
CA PRO A 349 -3.32 6.96 -15.43
C PRO A 349 -4.32 7.06 -16.59
N LEU A 350 -5.20 6.08 -16.70
CA LEU A 350 -6.39 6.16 -17.55
C LEU A 350 -7.46 6.96 -16.79
N GLN A 351 -8.19 7.86 -17.46
CA GLN A 351 -9.34 8.48 -16.79
C GLN A 351 -10.38 7.39 -16.49
N PRO A 352 -11.05 7.42 -15.33
CA PRO A 352 -12.12 6.47 -15.06
C PRO A 352 -13.24 6.70 -16.07
N SER A 353 -13.45 5.74 -16.97
CA SER A 353 -14.61 5.70 -17.86
C SER A 353 -15.67 4.79 -17.26
N PHE A 354 -16.91 5.27 -17.20
CA PHE A 354 -18.05 4.39 -16.96
C PHE A 354 -18.29 3.57 -18.23
N GLY A 355 -18.17 2.25 -18.13
CA GLY A 355 -18.34 1.29 -19.20
C GLY A 355 -18.36 -0.12 -18.64
N PHE A 356 -18.56 -1.13 -19.49
CA PHE A 356 -18.45 -2.51 -19.04
C PHE A 356 -17.07 -2.75 -18.42
N PRO A 357 -16.99 -3.39 -17.24
CA PRO A 357 -15.72 -3.79 -16.68
C PRO A 357 -15.02 -4.70 -17.70
N VAL A 358 -13.93 -4.22 -18.27
CA VAL A 358 -13.07 -5.01 -19.14
C VAL A 358 -12.05 -5.69 -18.23
N ILE A 359 -11.92 -7.01 -18.38
CA ILE A 359 -10.84 -7.75 -17.72
C ILE A 359 -9.53 -7.15 -18.20
N ALA A 360 -8.82 -6.51 -17.28
CA ALA A 360 -7.53 -5.88 -17.50
C ALA A 360 -6.54 -6.47 -16.50
N ASP A 361 -5.27 -6.50 -16.89
CA ASP A 361 -4.19 -7.22 -16.20
C ASP A 361 -4.27 -8.75 -16.35
N PHE A 362 -3.47 -9.27 -17.28
CA PHE A 362 -3.29 -10.71 -17.49
C PHE A 362 -2.07 -11.25 -16.71
N GLY A 363 -1.62 -10.55 -15.66
CA GLY A 363 -0.36 -10.81 -14.95
C GLY A 363 -0.21 -12.24 -14.43
N GLU A 364 -1.32 -12.91 -14.15
CA GLU A 364 -1.35 -14.31 -13.69
C GLU A 364 -2.11 -15.26 -14.63
N VAL A 365 -2.37 -14.85 -15.89
CA VAL A 365 -3.01 -15.75 -16.85
C VAL A 365 -2.10 -16.91 -17.21
N ARG A 366 -2.72 -18.09 -17.25
CA ARG A 366 -2.09 -19.34 -17.65
C ARG A 366 -2.83 -19.91 -18.85
N PHE A 367 -2.09 -20.60 -19.71
CA PHE A 367 -2.71 -21.46 -20.70
C PHE A 367 -3.39 -22.63 -19.99
N ASN A 368 -4.42 -23.20 -20.60
CA ASN A 368 -5.04 -24.38 -20.02
C ASN A 368 -4.02 -25.53 -20.00
N ASN A 369 -3.92 -26.24 -18.87
CA ASN A 369 -3.02 -27.37 -18.69
C ASN A 369 -3.85 -28.59 -18.28
N GLU A 370 -3.78 -29.67 -19.06
CA GLU A 370 -4.53 -30.89 -18.80
C GLU A 370 -4.19 -31.53 -17.45
N ASN A 371 -2.96 -31.33 -16.96
CA ASN A 371 -2.51 -31.85 -15.66
C ASN A 371 -2.80 -30.89 -14.49
N GLY A 372 -3.37 -29.72 -14.77
CA GLY A 372 -3.56 -28.64 -13.80
C GLY A 372 -2.26 -27.98 -13.32
N TYR A 373 -2.41 -26.98 -12.47
CA TYR A 373 -1.32 -26.25 -11.82
C TYR A 373 -1.35 -26.50 -10.31
N ARG A 374 -0.25 -26.22 -9.61
CA ARG A 374 -0.12 -26.43 -8.14
C ARG A 374 0.51 -25.25 -7.40
N ASP A 375 0.96 -24.24 -8.13
CA ASP A 375 1.49 -23.01 -7.54
C ASP A 375 0.39 -22.21 -6.83
N ASP A 376 0.81 -21.36 -5.90
CA ASP A 376 -0.08 -20.47 -5.17
C ASP A 376 -0.41 -19.23 -6.01
N ILE A 377 -1.65 -19.14 -6.49
CA ILE A 377 -2.11 -18.12 -7.45
C ILE A 377 -3.17 -17.18 -6.87
N MET A 378 -3.69 -17.46 -5.67
CA MET A 378 -4.89 -16.79 -5.14
C MET A 378 -4.62 -16.02 -3.85
N PRO A 379 -5.20 -14.82 -3.68
CA PRO A 379 -5.18 -14.12 -2.40
C PRO A 379 -5.84 -14.94 -1.29
N ASP A 380 -5.33 -14.83 -0.07
CA ASP A 380 -5.65 -15.73 1.05
C ASP A 380 -7.16 -15.92 1.30
N VAL A 381 -7.95 -14.84 1.29
CA VAL A 381 -9.39 -14.87 1.60
C VAL A 381 -10.28 -15.32 0.44
N TYR A 382 -9.72 -15.39 -0.78
CA TYR A 382 -10.44 -15.81 -1.99
C TYR A 382 -10.01 -17.21 -2.46
N ARG A 383 -9.04 -17.81 -1.78
CA ARG A 383 -8.41 -19.07 -2.18
C ARG A 383 -9.43 -20.21 -2.23
N ALA A 384 -9.45 -20.92 -3.36
CA ALA A 384 -10.28 -22.10 -3.58
C ALA A 384 -9.77 -23.30 -2.77
N PRO A 385 -10.65 -24.24 -2.38
CA PRO A 385 -10.28 -25.38 -1.54
C PRO A 385 -9.15 -26.22 -2.13
N GLU A 386 -9.15 -26.47 -3.44
CA GLU A 386 -8.09 -27.20 -4.15
C GLU A 386 -6.72 -26.53 -4.04
N VAL A 387 -6.65 -25.20 -4.00
CA VAL A 387 -5.40 -24.45 -3.81
C VAL A 387 -4.95 -24.50 -2.34
N VAL A 388 -5.88 -24.41 -1.38
CA VAL A 388 -5.56 -24.55 0.06
C VAL A 388 -5.02 -25.94 0.37
N LEU A 389 -5.53 -26.95 -0.34
CA LEU A 389 -5.23 -28.37 -0.16
C LEU A 389 -4.11 -28.88 -1.09
N ASP A 390 -3.41 -27.98 -1.78
CA ASP A 390 -2.29 -28.31 -2.68
C ASP A 390 -2.66 -29.41 -3.70
N MET A 391 -3.83 -29.28 -4.30
CA MET A 391 -4.33 -30.13 -5.38
C MET A 391 -4.12 -29.44 -6.73
N PRO A 392 -4.09 -30.21 -7.84
CA PRO A 392 -4.11 -29.63 -9.17
C PRO A 392 -5.34 -28.74 -9.38
N TRP A 393 -5.12 -27.54 -9.87
CA TRP A 393 -6.18 -26.58 -10.15
C TRP A 393 -6.21 -26.15 -11.63
N ASP A 394 -7.39 -25.71 -12.08
CA ASP A 394 -7.66 -25.19 -13.42
C ASP A 394 -8.44 -23.86 -13.33
N PHE A 395 -9.04 -23.41 -14.43
CA PHE A 395 -9.83 -22.17 -14.50
C PHE A 395 -11.07 -22.16 -13.56
N LYS A 396 -11.46 -23.27 -12.95
CA LYS A 396 -12.58 -23.32 -11.98
C LYS A 396 -12.24 -22.63 -10.66
N VAL A 397 -10.98 -22.34 -10.38
CA VAL A 397 -10.58 -21.48 -9.24
C VAL A 397 -11.14 -20.06 -9.40
N ASP A 398 -11.26 -19.57 -10.64
CA ASP A 398 -11.82 -18.25 -10.93
C ASP A 398 -13.33 -18.22 -10.67
N ILE A 399 -14.02 -19.35 -10.90
CA ILE A 399 -15.45 -19.50 -10.61
C ILE A 399 -15.70 -19.45 -9.10
N TRP A 400 -14.86 -20.12 -8.30
CA TRP A 400 -14.91 -20.00 -6.85
C TRP A 400 -14.65 -18.56 -6.39
N ASN A 401 -13.58 -17.94 -6.90
CA ASN A 401 -13.20 -16.57 -6.58
C ASN A 401 -14.35 -15.59 -6.87
N LEU A 402 -15.00 -15.73 -8.03
CA LEU A 402 -16.16 -14.94 -8.42
C LEU A 402 -17.30 -15.07 -7.39
N GLY A 403 -17.60 -16.28 -6.90
CA GLY A 403 -18.62 -16.48 -5.86
C GLY A 403 -18.30 -15.75 -4.56
N VAL A 404 -17.04 -15.82 -4.10
CA VAL A 404 -16.57 -15.11 -2.90
C VAL A 404 -16.57 -13.59 -3.11
N LEU A 405 -16.19 -13.14 -4.30
CA LEU A 405 -16.16 -11.72 -4.68
C LEU A 405 -17.57 -11.13 -4.73
N ILE A 406 -18.53 -11.81 -5.36
CA ILE A 406 -19.92 -11.37 -5.42
C ILE A 406 -20.46 -11.16 -4.01
N TRP A 407 -20.22 -12.11 -3.11
CA TRP A 407 -20.62 -11.98 -1.71
C TRP A 407 -19.98 -10.74 -1.05
N THR A 408 -18.68 -10.57 -1.26
CA THR A 408 -17.91 -9.47 -0.67
C THR A 408 -18.39 -8.10 -1.14
N LEU A 409 -18.64 -7.96 -2.44
CA LEU A 409 -19.18 -6.73 -3.03
C LEU A 409 -20.60 -6.44 -2.54
N PHE A 410 -21.45 -7.46 -2.46
CA PHE A 410 -22.84 -7.30 -2.08
C PHE A 410 -22.99 -6.90 -0.60
N TYR A 411 -22.14 -7.43 0.27
CA TYR A 411 -22.20 -7.19 1.72
C TYR A 411 -21.23 -6.16 2.27
N ASN A 412 -20.23 -5.77 1.49
CA ASN A 412 -19.07 -5.00 1.94
C ASN A 412 -18.33 -5.66 3.12
N ARG A 413 -18.29 -7.01 3.12
CA ARG A 413 -17.53 -7.84 4.10
C ARG A 413 -17.15 -9.16 3.45
N ASN A 414 -15.97 -9.67 3.77
CA ASN A 414 -15.50 -10.95 3.22
C ASN A 414 -16.40 -12.11 3.71
N LEU A 415 -16.62 -13.09 2.83
CA LEU A 415 -17.29 -14.34 3.19
C LEU A 415 -16.42 -15.17 4.16
N PHE A 416 -15.13 -15.25 3.87
CA PHE A 416 -14.13 -15.93 4.70
C PHE A 416 -13.14 -14.91 5.29
N ARG A 417 -12.73 -15.10 6.54
CA ARG A 417 -11.68 -14.31 7.16
C ARG A 417 -10.31 -14.95 6.96
N ALA A 418 -10.26 -16.28 6.87
CA ALA A 418 -9.05 -17.07 6.69
C ALA A 418 -7.95 -16.76 7.72
N LYS A 419 -8.33 -16.33 8.94
CA LYS A 419 -7.40 -15.86 9.97
C LYS A 419 -7.63 -16.53 11.31
N ASN A 420 -6.55 -16.73 12.07
CA ASN A 420 -6.60 -17.21 13.45
C ASN A 420 -6.97 -16.10 14.45
N ALA A 421 -7.08 -16.45 15.74
CA ALA A 421 -7.38 -15.50 16.82
C ALA A 421 -6.38 -14.31 16.88
N ASP A 422 -5.13 -14.52 16.46
CA ASP A 422 -4.08 -13.48 16.39
C ASP A 422 -4.14 -12.63 15.11
N GLY A 423 -5.12 -12.85 14.24
CA GLY A 423 -5.29 -12.13 12.98
C GLY A 423 -4.33 -12.54 11.85
N ARG A 424 -3.55 -13.62 12.02
CA ARG A 424 -2.67 -14.18 10.99
C ARG A 424 -3.42 -15.13 10.08
N VAL A 425 -3.00 -15.18 8.82
CA VAL A 425 -3.56 -16.10 7.82
C VAL A 425 -3.33 -17.54 8.25
N SER A 426 -4.38 -18.37 8.15
CA SER A 426 -4.34 -19.77 8.56
C SER A 426 -5.23 -20.62 7.67
N ASN A 427 -4.62 -21.49 6.86
CA ASN A 427 -5.33 -22.46 6.02
C ASN A 427 -6.32 -23.32 6.83
N ALA A 428 -5.96 -23.67 8.07
CA ALA A 428 -6.84 -24.45 8.93
C ALA A 428 -8.13 -23.69 9.34
N HIS A 429 -8.04 -22.39 9.62
CA HIS A 429 -9.21 -21.57 9.92
C HIS A 429 -10.03 -21.33 8.65
N HIS A 430 -9.36 -21.12 7.51
CA HIS A 430 -10.04 -20.97 6.23
C HIS A 430 -10.86 -22.22 5.88
N LEU A 431 -10.27 -23.41 5.98
CA LEU A 431 -10.99 -24.67 5.75
C LEU A 431 -12.11 -24.90 6.77
N ALA A 432 -11.91 -24.55 8.05
CA ALA A 432 -12.96 -24.65 9.05
C ALA A 432 -14.15 -23.72 8.74
N GLU A 433 -13.90 -22.49 8.26
CA GLU A 433 -14.95 -21.58 7.82
C GLU A 433 -15.66 -22.10 6.55
N MET A 434 -14.95 -22.74 5.63
CA MET A 434 -15.57 -23.42 4.49
C MET A 434 -16.48 -24.56 4.95
N VAL A 435 -16.04 -25.38 5.91
CA VAL A 435 -16.86 -26.46 6.50
C VAL A 435 -18.08 -25.91 7.23
N ALA A 436 -17.94 -24.79 7.94
CA ALA A 436 -19.05 -24.13 8.63
C ALA A 436 -20.19 -23.74 7.67
N ILE A 437 -19.84 -23.35 6.44
CA ILE A 437 -20.78 -22.84 5.43
C ILE A 437 -21.28 -23.93 4.47
N LEU A 438 -20.39 -24.81 4.03
CA LEU A 438 -20.67 -25.80 2.99
C LEU A 438 -20.95 -27.19 3.55
N GLY A 439 -20.65 -27.42 4.83
CA GLY A 439 -20.55 -28.76 5.39
C GLY A 439 -19.23 -29.46 5.05
N PRO A 440 -19.05 -30.73 5.47
CA PRO A 440 -17.81 -31.46 5.30
C PRO A 440 -17.47 -31.68 3.81
N PRO A 441 -16.17 -31.70 3.44
CA PRO A 441 -15.75 -31.98 2.07
C PRO A 441 -16.07 -33.42 1.66
N PRO A 442 -16.25 -33.69 0.35
CA PRO A 442 -16.38 -35.04 -0.17
C PRO A 442 -15.14 -35.90 0.14
N ARG A 443 -15.36 -37.17 0.50
CA ARG A 443 -14.27 -38.13 0.83
C ARG A 443 -13.25 -38.28 -0.27
N LYS A 444 -13.69 -38.25 -1.54
CA LYS A 444 -12.83 -38.33 -2.72
C LYS A 444 -11.79 -37.21 -2.72
N LEU A 445 -12.22 -35.98 -2.43
CA LEU A 445 -11.35 -34.81 -2.39
C LEU A 445 -10.30 -34.91 -1.27
N VAL A 446 -10.71 -35.39 -0.09
CA VAL A 446 -9.77 -35.63 1.03
C VAL A 446 -8.75 -36.71 0.70
N ALA A 447 -9.17 -37.77 0.00
CA ALA A 447 -8.29 -38.88 -0.39
C ALA A 447 -7.28 -38.51 -1.49
N GLU A 448 -7.64 -37.62 -2.41
CA GLU A 448 -6.79 -37.17 -3.52
C GLU A 448 -5.79 -36.09 -3.10
N SER A 449 -6.02 -35.39 -1.98
CA SER A 449 -5.13 -34.36 -1.47
C SER A 449 -4.10 -34.91 -0.49
N GLU A 450 -2.82 -34.61 -0.73
CA GLU A 450 -1.73 -34.91 0.22
C GLU A 450 -1.92 -34.16 1.54
N LEU A 451 -2.38 -32.90 1.48
CA LEU A 451 -2.67 -32.06 2.64
C LEU A 451 -4.07 -32.32 3.24
N GLY A 452 -4.99 -32.96 2.53
CA GLY A 452 -6.34 -33.27 3.00
C GLY A 452 -6.31 -34.10 4.28
N SER A 453 -5.43 -35.10 4.31
CA SER A 453 -5.20 -35.95 5.48
C SER A 453 -4.68 -35.20 6.72
N LYS A 454 -4.08 -34.01 6.55
CA LYS A 454 -3.68 -33.15 7.66
C LYS A 454 -4.91 -32.63 8.39
N TYR A 455 -5.87 -32.10 7.64
CA TYR A 455 -7.03 -31.37 8.18
C TYR A 455 -8.25 -32.24 8.47
N PHE A 456 -8.42 -33.31 7.70
CA PHE A 456 -9.62 -34.16 7.73
C PHE A 456 -9.28 -35.62 7.99
N ASP A 457 -10.23 -36.33 8.60
CA ASP A 457 -10.23 -37.79 8.67
C ASP A 457 -10.68 -38.42 7.33
N PRO A 458 -10.53 -39.74 7.15
CA PRO A 458 -10.95 -40.41 5.91
C PRO A 458 -12.45 -40.29 5.59
N ASP A 459 -13.28 -39.96 6.59
CA ASP A 459 -14.72 -39.77 6.42
C ASP A 459 -15.08 -38.32 6.02
N GLY A 460 -14.10 -37.41 6.05
CA GLY A 460 -14.25 -35.98 5.72
C GLY A 460 -14.49 -35.09 6.94
N ASN A 461 -14.43 -35.63 8.16
CA ASN A 461 -14.64 -34.85 9.38
C ASN A 461 -13.37 -34.10 9.79
N TRP A 462 -13.56 -32.96 10.44
CA TRP A 462 -12.47 -32.13 10.92
C TRP A 462 -11.64 -32.80 12.03
N LYS A 463 -10.31 -32.78 11.92
CA LYS A 463 -9.39 -33.40 12.91
C LYS A 463 -9.12 -32.58 14.16
N GLY A 464 -9.63 -31.35 14.26
CA GLY A 464 -9.39 -30.50 15.43
C GLY A 464 -7.98 -29.90 15.52
N LEU A 465 -7.32 -29.66 14.38
CA LEU A 465 -5.99 -29.02 14.31
C LEU A 465 -5.95 -27.55 14.79
N VAL A 466 -7.12 -26.99 15.09
CA VAL A 466 -7.31 -25.65 15.63
C VAL A 466 -8.27 -25.78 16.81
N ASP A 467 -8.03 -25.03 17.88
CA ASP A 467 -8.91 -24.90 19.05
C ASP A 467 -10.23 -24.18 18.67
N ILE A 468 -11.01 -24.82 17.82
CA ILE A 468 -12.39 -24.46 17.51
C ILE A 468 -13.23 -25.50 18.26
N PRO A 469 -13.89 -25.14 19.39
CA PRO A 469 -14.60 -26.09 20.24
C PRO A 469 -15.63 -26.92 19.47
N GLU A 470 -16.25 -26.30 18.46
CA GLU A 470 -17.14 -26.92 17.49
C GLU A 470 -17.22 -25.97 16.28
N ILE A 471 -17.11 -26.48 15.05
CA ILE A 471 -17.30 -25.63 13.86
C ILE A 471 -18.79 -25.23 13.83
N PRO A 472 -19.13 -23.94 14.00
CA PRO A 472 -20.53 -23.55 14.06
C PRO A 472 -21.20 -23.80 12.71
N GLU A 473 -22.42 -24.35 12.71
CA GLU A 473 -23.21 -24.49 11.49
C GLU A 473 -23.75 -23.11 11.07
N ILE A 474 -23.07 -22.48 10.13
CA ILE A 474 -23.40 -21.16 9.60
C ILE A 474 -23.95 -21.36 8.20
N SER A 475 -25.25 -21.16 7.99
CA SER A 475 -25.80 -21.23 6.64
C SER A 475 -25.69 -19.90 5.91
N LEU A 476 -25.53 -19.95 4.58
CA LEU A 476 -25.61 -18.75 3.73
C LEU A 476 -26.95 -18.02 3.94
N GLU A 477 -28.04 -18.73 4.21
CA GLU A 477 -29.35 -18.16 4.54
C GLU A 477 -29.35 -17.25 5.75
N LYS A 478 -28.60 -17.63 6.81
CA LYS A 478 -28.48 -16.84 8.04
C LYS A 478 -27.60 -15.61 7.81
N LEU A 479 -26.58 -15.73 6.97
CA LEU A 479 -25.69 -14.62 6.65
C LEU A 479 -26.32 -13.61 5.67
N GLU A 480 -27.24 -14.06 4.82
CA GLU A 480 -27.96 -13.25 3.85
C GLU A 480 -29.10 -12.46 4.53
N THR A 481 -28.90 -11.16 4.73
CA THR A 481 -29.84 -10.28 5.45
C THR A 481 -30.38 -9.14 4.59
N ARG A 482 -29.89 -8.97 3.35
CA ARG A 482 -30.24 -7.81 2.49
C ARG A 482 -31.39 -8.11 1.53
N LEU A 483 -31.46 -9.33 1.01
CA LEU A 483 -32.50 -9.75 0.08
C LEU A 483 -33.65 -10.45 0.82
N GLY A 484 -34.86 -10.29 0.28
CA GLY A 484 -36.06 -11.01 0.71
C GLY A 484 -36.71 -11.76 -0.44
N GLY A 485 -37.67 -12.63 -0.13
CA GLY A 485 -38.50 -13.31 -1.13
C GLY A 485 -37.71 -14.12 -2.15
N ASN A 486 -38.14 -14.04 -3.42
CA ASN A 486 -37.58 -14.84 -4.52
C ASN A 486 -36.13 -14.45 -4.86
N ASP A 487 -35.77 -13.17 -4.75
CA ASP A 487 -34.42 -12.68 -5.07
C ASP A 487 -33.37 -13.29 -4.13
N LYS A 488 -33.71 -13.44 -2.84
CA LYS A 488 -32.87 -14.16 -1.88
C LYS A 488 -32.65 -15.61 -2.28
N VAL A 489 -33.71 -16.30 -2.73
CA VAL A 489 -33.63 -17.71 -3.13
C VAL A 489 -32.75 -17.86 -4.37
N LEU A 490 -32.96 -17.03 -5.39
CA LEU A 490 -32.19 -17.05 -6.63
C LEU A 490 -30.71 -16.67 -6.39
N PHE A 491 -30.44 -15.64 -5.59
CA PHE A 491 -29.08 -15.23 -5.25
C PHE A 491 -28.31 -16.33 -4.54
N LEU A 492 -28.92 -16.93 -3.51
CA LEU A 492 -28.29 -18.02 -2.76
C LEU A 492 -28.07 -19.26 -3.63
N ALA A 493 -28.99 -19.57 -4.53
CA ALA A 493 -28.82 -20.65 -5.51
C ALA A 493 -27.65 -20.37 -6.46
N PHE A 494 -27.51 -19.12 -6.93
CA PHE A 494 -26.42 -18.71 -7.81
C PHE A 494 -25.05 -18.82 -7.12
N VAL A 495 -24.91 -18.26 -5.92
CA VAL A 495 -23.66 -18.33 -5.13
C VAL A 495 -23.27 -19.77 -4.82
N ARG A 496 -24.23 -20.65 -4.51
CA ARG A 496 -23.98 -22.08 -4.25
C ARG A 496 -23.47 -22.87 -5.44
N LYS A 497 -23.83 -22.49 -6.67
CA LYS A 497 -23.28 -23.13 -7.88
C LYS A 497 -21.77 -22.90 -7.98
N MET A 498 -21.29 -21.74 -7.53
CA MET A 498 -19.88 -21.37 -7.53
C MET A 498 -19.11 -21.91 -6.32
N LEU A 499 -19.73 -21.87 -5.13
CA LEU A 499 -19.11 -22.32 -3.88
C LEU A 499 -19.28 -23.83 -3.66
N LYS A 500 -18.54 -24.62 -4.44
CA LYS A 500 -18.48 -26.08 -4.34
C LYS A 500 -17.09 -26.58 -3.98
N TRP A 501 -17.04 -27.61 -3.13
CA TRP A 501 -15.80 -28.30 -2.77
C TRP A 501 -15.11 -28.88 -4.01
N ASP A 502 -15.84 -29.66 -4.81
CA ASP A 502 -15.32 -30.24 -6.05
C ASP A 502 -15.36 -29.21 -7.19
N PRO A 503 -14.21 -28.87 -7.82
CA PRO A 503 -14.16 -27.97 -8.96
C PRO A 503 -15.00 -28.44 -10.16
N ALA A 504 -15.17 -29.76 -10.33
CA ALA A 504 -15.94 -30.34 -11.43
C ALA A 504 -17.44 -30.06 -11.31
N GLU A 505 -17.96 -29.82 -10.09
CA GLU A 505 -19.35 -29.44 -9.86
C GLU A 505 -19.62 -27.96 -10.18
N ARG A 506 -18.59 -27.13 -10.29
CA ARG A 506 -18.76 -25.71 -10.58
C ARG A 506 -19.08 -25.56 -12.07
N PRO A 507 -20.08 -24.75 -12.46
CA PRO A 507 -20.33 -24.43 -13.87
C PRO A 507 -19.20 -23.58 -14.45
N SER A 508 -19.13 -23.51 -15.77
CA SER A 508 -18.28 -22.55 -16.48
C SER A 508 -18.87 -21.13 -16.40
N ALA A 509 -18.03 -20.11 -16.62
CA ALA A 509 -18.49 -18.73 -16.71
C ALA A 509 -19.58 -18.55 -17.79
N LYS A 510 -19.45 -19.25 -18.92
CA LYS A 510 -20.45 -19.25 -20.00
C LYS A 510 -21.81 -19.75 -19.53
N GLU A 511 -21.85 -20.80 -18.72
CA GLU A 511 -23.10 -21.34 -18.18
C GLU A 511 -23.70 -20.42 -17.12
N LEU A 512 -22.86 -19.79 -16.28
CA LEU A 512 -23.32 -18.86 -15.23
C LEU A 512 -23.96 -17.58 -15.78
N VAL A 513 -23.55 -17.10 -16.95
CA VAL A 513 -24.14 -15.89 -17.58
C VAL A 513 -25.64 -16.06 -17.83
N TYR A 514 -26.11 -17.30 -18.05
CA TYR A 514 -27.52 -17.60 -18.30
C TYR A 514 -28.27 -18.03 -17.03
N ASP A 515 -27.69 -17.82 -15.85
CA ASP A 515 -28.35 -18.16 -14.60
C ASP A 515 -29.59 -17.28 -14.35
N GLU A 516 -30.63 -17.90 -13.78
CA GLU A 516 -31.92 -17.27 -13.48
C GLU A 516 -31.78 -15.98 -12.66
N TRP A 517 -30.82 -15.91 -11.74
CA TRP A 517 -30.61 -14.71 -10.92
C TRP A 517 -30.13 -13.52 -11.76
N LEU A 518 -29.22 -13.75 -12.71
CA LEU A 518 -28.72 -12.72 -13.62
C LEU A 518 -29.72 -12.41 -14.74
N SER A 519 -30.41 -13.42 -15.26
CA SER A 519 -31.39 -13.21 -16.33
C SER A 519 -32.63 -12.45 -15.84
N ASN A 520 -33.12 -12.71 -14.64
CA ASN A 520 -34.29 -12.01 -14.09
C ASN A 520 -33.99 -10.54 -13.77
N THR A 521 -32.78 -10.23 -13.31
CA THR A 521 -32.35 -8.83 -13.10
C THR A 521 -32.14 -8.09 -14.43
N TRP A 522 -31.63 -8.78 -15.46
CA TRP A 522 -31.41 -8.19 -16.78
C TRP A 522 -32.73 -7.97 -17.56
N LEU A 523 -33.70 -8.88 -17.44
CA LEU A 523 -35.02 -8.77 -18.06
C LEU A 523 -35.90 -7.73 -17.35
N ALA A 524 -35.87 -7.65 -16.01
CA ALA A 524 -36.59 -6.62 -15.26
C ALA A 524 -36.12 -5.19 -15.60
N GLN A 525 -34.88 -5.02 -16.05
CA GLN A 525 -34.34 -3.75 -16.56
C GLN A 525 -34.73 -3.42 -18.01
N GLN A 526 -35.28 -4.38 -18.78
CA GLN A 526 -35.76 -4.14 -20.14
C GLN A 526 -37.26 -3.83 -20.22
N GLU A 527 -38.04 -4.22 -19.21
CA GLU A 527 -39.50 -3.98 -19.15
C GLU A 527 -39.90 -2.69 -18.40
N ALA A 528 -38.94 -2.02 -17.73
CA ALA A 528 -39.09 -0.72 -17.07
C ALA A 528 -38.43 0.41 -17.88
#